data_AF-A0A428RR19-F1
#
_entry.id   AF-A0A428RR19-F1
#
_cell.length_a   1.000
_cell.length_b   1.000
_cell.length_c   1.000
_cell.angle_alpha   90.00
_cell.angle_beta   90.00
_cell.angle_gamma   90.00
#
_symmetry.space_group_name_H-M   'P 1'
#
loop_
_entity.id
_entity.type
_entity.pdbx_description
1 polymer ?
#
loop_
_entity_poly.entity_id
_entity_poly.type
_entity_poly.pdbx_seq_one_letter_code
_entity_poly.pdbx_strand_id
1 'polypeptide(L)'
;MERVIEKRQEDGYTVVRSRTVTGEQTAAIYRGPLVPTPVEYNTSPQSNFGSDLQILDPELSLMDLSYSSAWQLGRTLGMGDPAFITALSRIRAHIQRKGADGAKKDVDRHLGTYKSRDDVVAGIGRLLSGLGDINDHPSAKQSRASSKNRWKRDSAPEALSEKVTRYNDQEVPDNTDFRQVYNWVLDKLHLAHIPAHYLIPEPSYLPLESLRFFYIDENWTRAMVDGALSLANHSADEPDHDYARTALKTSIDACLATPREKLGYCQQMPKYGFLLRSHVLIQFPDLKVKATIAKENTAGEDGSMPKAPILVQRMLESDIMLCLFDRTPPELDSVEFILPPHQQTFAVGEDITPSELKVAFRKTFPTRGPSTEWLSRQDVISRETFSAPSCPVFDWPTRTLKAKEYAAMVFKHLQDMGRETPSFFHEIAPTSALLALQLNEPPQTLKIAVKPDDDPEKDASNTLFSKPQHNQDGPWSYGTLSLSELPIAPEPPILPN
;
A
#
# COMPACT_ATOMS: atom_id res chain seq x y z
N MET A 1 23.52 -3.60 28.01
CA MET A 1 22.18 -4.22 27.96
C MET A 1 21.12 -3.15 27.69
N GLU A 2 21.01 -2.11 28.51
CA GLU A 2 20.04 -1.01 28.32
C GLU A 2 20.10 -0.35 26.92
N ARG A 3 21.30 0.04 26.46
CA ARG A 3 21.51 0.56 25.09
C ARG A 3 21.09 -0.39 23.97
N VAL A 4 21.19 -1.71 24.19
CA VAL A 4 20.80 -2.71 23.18
C VAL A 4 19.28 -2.82 23.13
N ILE A 5 18.63 -2.77 24.29
CA ILE A 5 17.16 -2.77 24.40
C ILE A 5 16.59 -1.51 23.74
N GLU A 6 17.16 -0.34 24.03
CA GLU A 6 16.77 0.94 23.43
C GLU A 6 16.89 0.88 21.90
N LYS A 7 18.04 0.43 21.37
CA LYS A 7 18.22 0.23 19.93
C LYS A 7 17.17 -0.71 19.32
N ARG A 8 16.84 -1.82 19.99
CA ARG A 8 15.81 -2.75 19.49
C ARG A 8 14.40 -2.17 19.54
N GLN A 9 14.11 -1.32 20.52
CA GLN A 9 12.86 -0.56 20.56
C GLN A 9 12.79 0.48 19.45
N GLU A 10 13.90 1.16 19.15
CA GLU A 10 14.04 2.06 17.99
C GLU A 10 13.86 1.30 16.66
N ASP A 11 14.28 0.03 16.59
CA ASP A 11 14.03 -0.88 15.45
C ASP A 11 12.58 -1.43 15.42
N GLY A 12 11.73 -1.07 16.39
CA GLY A 12 10.32 -1.44 16.46
C GLY A 12 10.02 -2.80 17.09
N TYR A 13 10.96 -3.39 17.84
CA TYR A 13 10.73 -4.61 18.61
C TYR A 13 10.08 -4.33 19.96
N THR A 14 9.14 -5.21 20.35
CA THR A 14 8.59 -5.29 21.70
C THR A 14 8.88 -6.66 22.32
N VAL A 15 8.92 -6.71 23.64
CA VAL A 15 9.12 -7.96 24.38
C VAL A 15 7.77 -8.60 24.64
N VAL A 16 7.62 -9.84 24.20
CA VAL A 16 6.40 -10.63 24.36
C VAL A 16 6.65 -11.85 25.22
N ARG A 17 5.62 -12.26 25.95
CA ARG A 17 5.61 -13.54 26.67
C ARG A 17 5.34 -14.65 25.67
N SER A 18 6.29 -15.57 25.54
CA SER A 18 6.16 -16.75 24.68
C SER A 18 6.15 -18.03 25.49
N ARG A 19 5.56 -19.08 24.89
CA ARG A 19 5.67 -20.46 25.39
C ARG A 19 6.42 -21.28 24.36
N THR A 20 7.43 -22.01 24.82
CA THR A 20 8.16 -22.96 23.99
C THR A 20 7.28 -24.18 23.68
N VAL A 21 7.72 -25.01 22.74
CA VAL A 21 7.05 -26.28 22.40
C VAL A 21 6.99 -27.24 23.61
N THR A 22 7.95 -27.13 24.54
CA THR A 22 7.98 -27.88 25.80
C THR A 22 7.01 -27.33 26.86
N GLY A 23 6.37 -26.18 26.61
CA GLY A 23 5.39 -25.54 27.51
C GLY A 23 5.98 -24.55 28.50
N GLU A 24 7.30 -24.42 28.54
CA GLU A 24 8.03 -23.46 29.37
C GLU A 24 7.71 -22.03 28.94
N GLN A 25 7.64 -21.12 29.91
CA GLN A 25 7.39 -19.71 29.65
C GLN A 25 8.73 -18.97 29.57
N THR A 26 8.92 -18.26 28.46
CA THR A 26 10.12 -17.47 28.21
C THR A 26 9.76 -16.10 27.64
N ALA A 27 10.70 -15.18 27.69
CA ALA A 27 10.61 -13.92 26.98
C ALA A 27 11.08 -14.12 25.52
N ALA A 28 10.43 -13.41 24.61
CA ALA A 28 10.80 -13.35 23.21
C ALA A 28 10.65 -11.90 22.72
N ILE A 29 11.27 -11.58 21.59
CA ILE A 29 11.06 -10.31 20.91
C ILE A 29 10.13 -10.52 19.70
N TYR A 30 9.36 -9.49 19.39
CA TYR A 30 8.41 -9.51 18.29
C TYR A 30 8.30 -8.12 17.67
N ARG A 31 8.22 -8.07 16.34
CA ARG A 31 7.86 -6.89 15.55
C ARG A 31 6.81 -7.26 14.50
N GLY A 32 5.93 -6.30 14.20
CA GLY A 32 4.93 -6.40 13.15
C GLY A 32 5.51 -6.10 11.76
N PRO A 33 4.66 -6.04 10.71
CA PRO A 33 5.09 -5.65 9.37
C PRO A 33 5.38 -4.15 9.24
N LEU A 34 4.93 -3.32 10.21
CA LEU A 34 5.11 -1.88 10.19
C LEU A 34 6.33 -1.52 11.04
N VAL A 35 7.44 -1.19 10.39
CA VAL A 35 8.75 -1.00 11.04
C VAL A 35 9.23 0.44 10.91
N PRO A 36 9.83 1.04 11.96
CA PRO A 36 10.31 2.42 11.91
C PRO A 36 11.56 2.59 11.04
N THR A 37 12.39 1.54 10.93
CA THR A 37 13.62 1.52 10.14
C THR A 37 13.50 0.54 8.97
N PRO A 38 14.10 0.84 7.80
CA PRO A 38 14.08 -0.07 6.67
C PRO A 38 14.89 -1.33 6.99
N VAL A 39 14.29 -2.49 6.77
CA VAL A 39 14.91 -3.80 7.03
C VAL A 39 15.56 -4.32 5.75
N GLU A 40 16.80 -4.78 5.85
CA GLU A 40 17.46 -5.43 4.72
C GLU A 40 16.75 -6.71 4.29
N TYR A 41 16.59 -6.85 2.98
CA TYR A 41 16.01 -8.04 2.38
C TYR A 41 17.08 -9.13 2.28
N ASN A 42 16.98 -10.17 3.11
CA ASN A 42 18.09 -11.13 3.24
C ASN A 42 17.74 -12.61 3.05
N THR A 43 16.46 -13.00 2.85
CA THR A 43 16.15 -14.43 2.66
C THR A 43 14.89 -14.71 1.82
N SER A 44 14.85 -15.89 1.20
CA SER A 44 13.61 -16.53 0.73
C SER A 44 13.10 -17.44 1.85
N PRO A 45 12.07 -17.05 2.62
CA PRO A 45 11.51 -17.92 3.64
C PRO A 45 10.74 -19.03 2.90
N GLN A 46 11.36 -20.20 2.73
CA GLN A 46 10.65 -21.42 2.36
C GLN A 46 10.80 -22.38 3.53
N SER A 47 9.74 -22.48 4.32
CA SER A 47 9.73 -23.31 5.53
C SER A 47 8.47 -24.17 5.58
N ASN A 48 8.59 -25.35 6.19
CA ASN A 48 7.44 -26.22 6.44
C ASN A 48 6.82 -25.97 7.81
N PHE A 49 7.55 -25.34 8.73
CA PHE A 49 7.10 -25.05 10.09
C PHE A 49 7.51 -23.64 10.50
N GLY A 50 6.59 -22.86 11.06
CA GLY A 50 6.92 -21.52 11.55
C GLY A 50 8.07 -21.50 12.58
N SER A 51 8.36 -22.61 13.27
CA SER A 51 9.52 -22.73 14.16
C SER A 51 10.87 -22.52 13.45
N ASP A 52 10.96 -22.84 12.16
CA ASP A 52 12.20 -22.70 11.38
C ASP A 52 12.56 -21.23 11.14
N LEU A 53 11.57 -20.33 11.31
CA LEU A 53 11.71 -18.88 11.14
C LEU A 53 11.90 -18.15 12.47
N GLN A 54 12.24 -18.86 13.54
CA GLN A 54 12.64 -18.25 14.81
C GLN A 54 14.13 -17.89 14.75
N ILE A 55 14.47 -16.63 15.03
CA ILE A 55 15.84 -16.13 14.94
C ILE A 55 16.32 -15.81 16.35
N LEU A 56 17.50 -16.29 16.75
CA LEU A 56 18.08 -15.91 18.05
C LEU A 56 18.79 -14.56 17.91
N ASP A 57 18.37 -13.56 18.69
CA ASP A 57 19.15 -12.33 18.83
C ASP A 57 20.37 -12.62 19.73
N PRO A 58 21.62 -12.53 19.21
CA PRO A 58 22.80 -12.87 19.98
C PRO A 58 23.10 -11.85 21.09
N GLU A 59 22.67 -10.59 20.95
CA GLU A 59 22.96 -9.53 21.93
C GLU A 59 22.00 -9.58 23.12
N LEU A 60 20.72 -9.84 22.86
CA LEU A 60 19.69 -9.98 23.90
C LEU A 60 19.53 -11.41 24.42
N SER A 61 20.05 -12.41 23.69
CA SER A 61 19.79 -13.84 23.96
C SER A 61 18.30 -14.17 24.04
N LEU A 62 17.47 -13.44 23.28
CA LEU A 62 16.03 -13.64 23.17
C LEU A 62 15.70 -14.15 21.76
N MET A 63 14.67 -15.00 21.67
CA MET A 63 14.16 -15.47 20.39
C MET A 63 13.29 -14.39 19.75
N ASP A 64 13.59 -14.04 18.50
CA ASP A 64 12.72 -13.28 17.62
C ASP A 64 11.67 -14.22 16.98
N LEU A 65 10.41 -13.90 17.25
CA LEU A 65 9.25 -14.65 16.78
C LEU A 65 8.50 -13.94 15.65
N SER A 66 9.04 -12.85 15.10
CA SER A 66 8.36 -11.99 14.14
C SER A 66 7.95 -12.74 12.87
N TYR A 67 8.91 -13.39 12.20
CA TYR A 67 8.66 -14.14 10.97
C TYR A 67 7.96 -15.48 11.24
N SER A 68 8.26 -16.12 12.37
CA SER A 68 7.53 -17.31 12.84
C SER A 68 6.03 -17.02 12.98
N SER A 69 5.69 -15.90 13.62
CA SER A 69 4.31 -15.46 13.83
C SER A 69 3.65 -15.03 12.53
N ALA A 70 4.36 -14.32 11.65
CA ALA A 70 3.88 -13.95 10.31
C ALA A 70 3.50 -15.19 9.48
N TRP A 71 4.35 -16.22 9.49
CA TRP A 71 4.11 -17.46 8.77
C TRP A 71 2.89 -18.23 9.30
N GLN A 72 2.73 -18.31 10.63
CA GLN A 72 1.54 -18.94 11.23
C GLN A 72 0.27 -18.15 10.95
N LEU A 73 0.35 -16.81 10.96
CA LEU A 73 -0.75 -15.94 10.57
C LEU A 73 -1.15 -16.19 9.11
N GLY A 74 -0.17 -16.29 8.20
CA GLY A 74 -0.40 -16.59 6.80
C GLY A 74 -1.18 -17.89 6.59
N ARG A 75 -0.79 -18.95 7.31
CA ARG A 75 -1.55 -20.22 7.33
C ARG A 75 -2.97 -20.04 7.84
N THR A 76 -3.14 -19.32 8.94
CA THR A 76 -4.45 -19.11 9.57
C THR A 76 -5.39 -18.32 8.64
N LEU A 77 -4.88 -17.24 8.03
CA LEU A 77 -5.61 -16.43 7.06
C LEU A 77 -5.94 -17.24 5.79
N GLY A 78 -4.99 -18.04 5.31
CA GLY A 78 -5.22 -18.95 4.19
C GLY A 78 -6.29 -19.98 4.53
N MET A 79 -6.24 -20.60 5.71
CA MET A 79 -7.24 -21.55 6.21
C MET A 79 -8.62 -20.93 6.41
N GLY A 80 -8.70 -19.64 6.71
CA GLY A 80 -9.95 -18.90 6.85
C GLY A 80 -10.65 -18.59 5.51
N ASP A 81 -9.96 -18.71 4.38
CA ASP A 81 -10.53 -18.46 3.05
C ASP A 81 -10.70 -19.79 2.27
N PRO A 82 -11.92 -20.35 2.20
CA PRO A 82 -12.15 -21.62 1.52
C PRO A 82 -11.91 -21.53 0.01
N ALA A 83 -12.09 -20.35 -0.57
CA ALA A 83 -11.99 -20.11 -1.98
C ALA A 83 -10.50 -20.13 -2.40
N PHE A 84 -9.65 -19.48 -1.60
CA PHE A 84 -8.19 -19.56 -1.72
C PHE A 84 -7.65 -20.99 -1.59
N ILE A 85 -8.01 -21.72 -0.53
CA ILE A 85 -7.49 -23.09 -0.29
C ILE A 85 -7.88 -24.04 -1.42
N THR A 86 -9.11 -23.94 -1.90
CA THR A 86 -9.62 -24.80 -2.97
C THR A 86 -8.85 -24.56 -4.26
N ALA A 87 -8.64 -23.28 -4.63
CA ALA A 87 -7.83 -22.91 -5.78
C ALA A 87 -6.38 -23.39 -5.64
N LEU A 88 -5.76 -23.16 -4.47
CA LEU A 88 -4.39 -23.61 -4.18
C LEU A 88 -4.26 -25.13 -4.32
N SER A 89 -5.19 -25.89 -3.74
CA SER A 89 -5.19 -27.36 -3.80
C SER A 89 -5.29 -27.87 -5.24
N ARG A 90 -6.13 -27.24 -6.08
CA ARG A 90 -6.26 -27.58 -7.51
C ARG A 90 -4.99 -27.28 -8.30
N ILE A 91 -4.38 -26.12 -8.08
CA ILE A 91 -3.13 -25.75 -8.74
C ILE A 91 -2.02 -26.72 -8.35
N ARG A 92 -1.88 -27.04 -7.05
CA ARG A 92 -0.87 -27.99 -6.57
C ARG A 92 -1.07 -29.37 -7.18
N ALA A 93 -2.32 -29.87 -7.22
CA ALA A 93 -2.64 -31.14 -7.87
C ALA A 93 -2.34 -31.12 -9.39
N HIS A 94 -2.58 -29.99 -10.07
CA HIS A 94 -2.26 -29.83 -11.48
C HIS A 94 -0.76 -29.85 -11.74
N ILE A 95 0.02 -29.09 -10.96
CA ILE A 95 1.49 -29.08 -11.04
C ILE A 95 2.04 -30.48 -10.76
N GLN A 96 1.52 -31.17 -9.74
CA GLN A 96 1.96 -32.51 -9.39
C GLN A 96 1.64 -33.53 -10.50
N ARG A 97 0.44 -33.48 -11.08
CA ARG A 97 0.07 -34.35 -12.21
C ARG A 97 0.98 -34.14 -13.41
N LYS A 98 1.23 -32.87 -13.78
CA LYS A 98 2.17 -32.51 -14.85
C LYS A 98 3.58 -33.03 -14.55
N GLY A 99 4.07 -32.83 -13.33
CA GLY A 99 5.37 -33.31 -12.88
C GLY A 99 5.49 -34.84 -12.91
N ALA A 100 4.46 -35.56 -12.44
CA ALA A 100 4.40 -37.02 -12.48
C ALA A 100 4.36 -37.57 -13.91
N ASP A 101 3.58 -36.94 -14.80
CA ASP A 101 3.53 -37.30 -16.22
C ASP A 101 4.89 -37.07 -16.90
N GLY A 102 5.56 -35.96 -16.59
CA GLY A 102 6.93 -35.66 -17.06
C GLY A 102 7.94 -36.70 -16.59
N ALA A 103 7.98 -36.95 -15.27
CA ALA A 103 8.88 -37.95 -14.68
C ALA A 103 8.63 -39.36 -15.24
N LYS A 104 7.36 -39.73 -15.45
CA LYS A 104 6.99 -41.01 -16.08
C LYS A 104 7.52 -41.10 -17.51
N LYS A 105 7.39 -40.03 -18.31
CA LYS A 105 7.95 -39.98 -19.67
C LYS A 105 9.47 -40.13 -19.68
N ASP A 106 10.17 -39.49 -18.73
CA ASP A 106 11.62 -39.59 -18.64
C ASP A 106 12.07 -40.99 -18.22
N VAL A 107 11.41 -41.62 -17.24
CA VAL A 107 11.65 -43.02 -16.86
C VAL A 107 11.36 -43.96 -18.02
N ASP A 108 10.21 -43.82 -18.68
CA ASP A 108 9.85 -44.65 -19.81
C ASP A 108 10.81 -44.43 -21.00
N ARG A 109 11.37 -43.22 -21.18
CA ARG A 109 12.42 -42.95 -22.18
C ARG A 109 13.72 -43.70 -21.84
N HIS A 110 14.13 -43.67 -20.57
CA HIS A 110 15.30 -44.42 -20.11
C HIS A 110 15.12 -45.94 -20.23
N LEU A 111 13.90 -46.44 -19.99
CA LEU A 111 13.55 -47.85 -20.16
C LEU A 111 13.28 -48.25 -21.63
N GLY A 112 13.31 -47.30 -22.57
CA GLY A 112 13.02 -47.53 -24.00
C GLY A 112 11.55 -47.86 -24.30
N THR A 113 10.65 -47.64 -23.34
CA THR A 113 9.21 -47.89 -23.44
C THR A 113 8.43 -46.66 -23.89
N TYR A 114 8.97 -45.45 -23.71
CA TYR A 114 8.39 -44.22 -24.24
C TYR A 114 8.81 -44.01 -25.69
N LYS A 115 7.83 -43.71 -26.56
CA LYS A 115 8.08 -43.23 -27.92
C LYS A 115 7.36 -41.90 -28.08
N SER A 116 8.07 -40.84 -28.48
CA SER A 116 7.43 -39.57 -28.82
C SER A 116 6.56 -39.74 -30.08
N ARG A 117 5.69 -38.78 -30.38
CA ARG A 117 4.88 -38.79 -31.61
C ARG A 117 5.76 -38.96 -32.85
N ASP A 118 6.91 -38.27 -32.88
CA ASP A 118 7.84 -38.34 -34.00
C ASP A 118 8.58 -39.68 -34.06
N ASP A 119 8.92 -40.27 -32.92
CA ASP A 119 9.51 -41.61 -32.85
C ASP A 119 8.53 -42.71 -33.29
N VAL A 120 7.24 -42.54 -32.95
CA VAL A 120 6.17 -43.45 -33.41
C VAL A 120 6.03 -43.31 -34.91
N VAL A 121 5.94 -42.10 -35.45
CA VAL A 121 5.81 -41.84 -36.90
C VAL A 121 7.00 -42.39 -37.68
N ALA A 122 8.23 -42.14 -37.21
CA ALA A 122 9.45 -42.73 -37.79
C ALA A 122 9.53 -44.26 -37.61
N GLY A 123 8.80 -44.80 -36.63
CA GLY A 123 8.69 -46.22 -36.35
C GLY A 123 7.64 -46.96 -37.19
N ILE A 124 6.63 -46.27 -37.72
CA ILE A 124 5.51 -46.87 -38.48
C ILE A 124 6.02 -47.66 -39.69
N GLY A 125 7.01 -47.13 -40.42
CA GLY A 125 7.60 -47.85 -41.57
C GLY A 125 8.21 -49.19 -41.19
N ARG A 126 8.97 -49.24 -40.08
CA ARG A 126 9.58 -50.47 -39.54
C ARG A 126 8.54 -51.45 -39.00
N LEU A 127 7.45 -50.94 -38.42
CA LEU A 127 6.35 -51.77 -37.92
C LEU A 127 5.55 -52.40 -39.08
N LEU A 128 5.32 -51.66 -40.16
CA LEU A 128 4.64 -52.16 -41.36
C LEU A 128 5.48 -53.23 -42.07
N SER A 129 6.79 -53.03 -42.20
CA SER A 129 7.70 -54.06 -42.72
C SER A 129 7.72 -55.30 -41.82
N GLY A 130 7.80 -55.11 -40.50
CA GLY A 130 7.77 -56.22 -39.54
C GLY A 130 6.43 -56.98 -39.53
N LEU A 131 5.29 -56.31 -39.76
CA LEU A 131 4.00 -56.99 -39.92
C LEU A 131 3.93 -57.80 -41.22
N GLY A 132 4.55 -57.30 -42.30
CA GLY A 132 4.71 -58.04 -43.56
C GLY A 132 5.50 -59.33 -43.36
N ASP A 133 6.65 -59.24 -42.69
CA ASP A 133 7.50 -60.40 -42.38
C ASP A 133 6.78 -61.44 -41.50
N ILE A 134 5.91 -61.02 -40.58
CA ILE A 134 5.10 -61.92 -39.74
C ILE A 134 4.03 -62.66 -40.57
N ASN A 135 3.48 -61.99 -41.59
CA ASN A 135 2.48 -62.58 -42.47
C ASN A 135 3.10 -63.61 -43.44
N ASP A 136 4.35 -63.38 -43.86
CA ASP A 136 5.11 -64.28 -44.73
C ASP A 136 5.73 -65.48 -43.98
N HIS A 137 5.96 -65.34 -42.67
CA HIS A 137 6.52 -66.39 -41.81
C HIS A 137 5.72 -66.55 -40.50
N PRO A 138 4.62 -67.33 -40.49
CA PRO A 138 3.73 -67.48 -39.33
C PRO A 138 4.35 -68.27 -38.15
N SER A 139 5.61 -68.68 -38.22
CA SER A 139 6.26 -69.47 -37.16
C SER A 139 7.43 -68.75 -36.50
N ALA A 140 7.20 -68.42 -35.22
CA ALA A 140 8.19 -68.29 -34.15
C ALA A 140 9.06 -67.01 -34.10
N LYS A 141 8.58 -66.03 -33.33
CA LYS A 141 9.12 -65.75 -31.99
C LYS A 141 8.08 -64.94 -31.20
N GLN A 142 7.74 -65.44 -30.02
CA GLN A 142 6.78 -64.85 -29.11
C GLN A 142 7.00 -63.33 -28.98
N SER A 143 5.96 -62.56 -29.30
CA SER A 143 5.78 -61.20 -28.79
C SER A 143 6.00 -61.22 -27.28
N ARG A 144 7.16 -60.74 -26.82
CA ARG A 144 7.31 -60.33 -25.44
C ARG A 144 6.48 -59.06 -25.29
N ALA A 145 5.22 -59.23 -24.87
CA ALA A 145 4.49 -58.16 -24.23
C ALA A 145 5.40 -57.58 -23.13
N SER A 146 5.76 -56.30 -23.28
CA SER A 146 6.52 -55.55 -22.29
C SER A 146 5.63 -55.27 -21.08
N SER A 147 5.31 -56.32 -20.31
CA SER A 147 4.51 -56.22 -19.10
C SER A 147 5.20 -56.90 -17.92
N LYS A 148 6.55 -56.93 -17.91
CA LYS A 148 7.31 -57.56 -16.82
C LYS A 148 7.66 -56.65 -15.65
N ASN A 149 7.39 -55.34 -15.69
CA ASN A 149 7.80 -54.42 -14.62
C ASN A 149 6.64 -53.62 -14.01
N ARG A 150 5.51 -54.26 -13.69
CA ARG A 150 4.42 -53.57 -12.97
C ARG A 150 4.65 -53.46 -11.45
N TRP A 151 5.51 -54.30 -10.87
CA TRP A 151 5.65 -54.41 -9.39
C TRP A 151 7.06 -54.78 -8.90
N LYS A 152 8.13 -54.38 -9.61
CA LYS A 152 9.49 -54.44 -9.05
C LYS A 152 10.04 -53.02 -8.92
N ARG A 153 10.07 -52.54 -7.70
CA ARG A 153 10.69 -51.28 -7.30
C ARG A 153 12.15 -51.61 -6.98
N ASP A 154 13.01 -51.62 -7.98
CA ASP A 154 14.45 -51.52 -7.73
C ASP A 154 14.74 -50.05 -7.40
N SER A 155 15.44 -49.82 -6.29
CA SER A 155 15.93 -48.50 -5.89
C SER A 155 16.79 -47.93 -7.03
N ALA A 156 16.40 -46.78 -7.58
CA ALA A 156 17.14 -46.14 -8.64
C ALA A 156 18.58 -45.84 -8.18
N PRO A 157 19.61 -46.06 -9.03
CA PRO A 157 20.98 -45.70 -8.69
C PRO A 157 21.12 -44.17 -8.58
N GLU A 158 21.92 -43.77 -7.60
CA GLU A 158 22.24 -42.44 -7.08
C GLU A 158 22.98 -41.51 -8.09
N ALA A 159 22.78 -41.72 -9.40
CA ALA A 159 23.42 -40.98 -10.49
C ALA A 159 22.48 -39.97 -11.18
N LEU A 160 21.29 -39.71 -10.61
CA LEU A 160 20.27 -38.79 -11.14
C LEU A 160 20.48 -37.32 -10.75
N SER A 161 21.57 -36.98 -10.04
CA SER A 161 21.77 -35.64 -9.45
C SER A 161 22.25 -34.56 -10.43
N GLU A 162 22.95 -34.89 -11.53
CA GLU A 162 23.74 -33.86 -12.25
C GLU A 162 23.15 -33.34 -13.58
N LYS A 163 22.04 -33.87 -14.09
CA LYS A 163 21.40 -33.33 -15.30
C LYS A 163 19.88 -33.33 -15.23
N VAL A 164 19.31 -32.71 -14.20
CA VAL A 164 17.93 -32.21 -14.29
C VAL A 164 17.94 -31.06 -15.28
N THR A 165 17.59 -31.38 -16.53
CA THR A 165 17.33 -30.36 -17.54
C THR A 165 16.14 -29.56 -17.02
N ARG A 166 16.36 -28.30 -16.64
CA ARG A 166 15.31 -27.40 -16.17
C ARG A 166 14.27 -27.29 -17.29
N TYR A 167 13.18 -28.05 -17.16
CA TYR A 167 12.06 -27.98 -18.08
C TYR A 167 11.42 -26.60 -17.95
N ASN A 168 11.48 -25.86 -19.05
CA ASN A 168 10.92 -24.52 -19.18
C ASN A 168 9.44 -24.64 -19.59
N ASP A 169 8.55 -24.93 -18.62
CA ASP A 169 7.09 -24.94 -18.83
C ASP A 169 6.49 -23.61 -18.32
N GLN A 170 7.07 -22.48 -18.77
CA GLN A 170 6.57 -21.12 -18.50
C GLN A 170 5.36 -20.79 -19.37
N GLU A 171 4.32 -21.61 -19.29
CA GLU A 171 2.96 -21.19 -19.59
C GLU A 171 2.12 -21.57 -18.38
N VAL A 172 2.09 -20.66 -17.39
CA VAL A 172 1.05 -20.69 -16.35
C VAL A 172 -0.25 -20.59 -17.13
N PRO A 173 -1.11 -21.61 -17.12
CA PRO A 173 -2.35 -21.56 -17.88
C PRO A 173 -3.12 -20.35 -17.39
N ASP A 174 -3.94 -19.78 -18.28
CA ASP A 174 -4.93 -18.73 -18.02
C ASP A 174 -6.02 -19.24 -17.04
N ASN A 175 -5.58 -19.69 -15.87
CA ASN A 175 -6.32 -20.50 -14.91
C ASN A 175 -6.94 -19.55 -13.89
N THR A 176 -8.27 -19.58 -13.84
CA THR A 176 -9.08 -18.89 -12.85
C THR A 176 -8.59 -19.14 -11.42
N ASP A 177 -8.08 -20.35 -11.14
CA ASP A 177 -7.53 -20.70 -9.84
C ASP A 177 -6.24 -19.90 -9.53
N PHE A 178 -5.33 -19.74 -10.49
CA PHE A 178 -4.09 -18.96 -10.26
C PHE A 178 -4.40 -17.48 -10.06
N ARG A 179 -5.36 -16.92 -10.81
CA ARG A 179 -5.84 -15.55 -10.59
C ARG A 179 -6.42 -15.37 -9.19
N GLN A 180 -7.16 -16.35 -8.69
CA GLN A 180 -7.71 -16.33 -7.33
C GLN A 180 -6.61 -16.34 -6.26
N VAL A 181 -5.62 -17.22 -6.38
CA VAL A 181 -4.45 -17.27 -5.48
C VAL A 181 -3.65 -15.97 -5.57
N TYR A 182 -3.39 -15.48 -6.78
CA TYR A 182 -2.65 -14.24 -7.01
C TYR A 182 -3.35 -13.02 -6.40
N ASN A 183 -4.67 -12.86 -6.60
CA ASN A 183 -5.43 -11.77 -6.01
C ASN A 183 -5.42 -11.83 -4.48
N TRP A 184 -5.58 -13.03 -3.91
CA TRP A 184 -5.50 -13.20 -2.46
C TRP A 184 -4.13 -12.79 -1.90
N VAL A 185 -3.04 -13.20 -2.58
CA VAL A 185 -1.67 -12.81 -2.20
C VAL A 185 -1.49 -11.30 -2.33
N LEU A 186 -1.98 -10.71 -3.43
CA LEU A 186 -1.91 -9.28 -3.67
C LEU A 186 -2.62 -8.48 -2.56
N ASP A 187 -3.82 -8.91 -2.17
CA ASP A 187 -4.58 -8.30 -1.07
C ASP A 187 -3.77 -8.35 0.24
N LYS A 188 -3.13 -9.48 0.54
CA LYS A 188 -2.31 -9.63 1.76
C LYS A 188 -1.03 -8.80 1.73
N LEU A 189 -0.39 -8.66 0.57
CA LEU A 189 0.75 -7.75 0.38
C LEU A 189 0.34 -6.28 0.56
N HIS A 190 -0.91 -5.92 0.26
CA HIS A 190 -1.51 -4.62 0.58
C HIS A 190 -2.08 -4.52 2.01
N LEU A 191 -1.71 -5.47 2.89
CA LEU A 191 -2.14 -5.55 4.29
C LEU A 191 -3.67 -5.59 4.46
N ALA A 192 -4.38 -6.16 3.48
CA ALA A 192 -5.83 -6.32 3.55
C ALA A 192 -6.23 -7.49 4.46
N HIS A 193 -7.20 -7.23 5.34
CA HIS A 193 -7.76 -8.22 6.28
C HIS A 193 -6.73 -8.84 7.24
N ILE A 194 -5.66 -8.11 7.57
CA ILE A 194 -4.74 -8.47 8.65
C ILE A 194 -5.31 -7.92 9.97
N PRO A 195 -5.44 -8.74 11.03
CA PRO A 195 -5.92 -8.27 12.31
C PRO A 195 -5.03 -7.16 12.88
N ALA A 196 -5.64 -6.12 13.47
CA ALA A 196 -4.94 -4.91 13.90
C ALA A 196 -3.82 -5.17 14.91
N HIS A 197 -3.94 -6.18 15.77
CA HIS A 197 -2.92 -6.53 16.77
C HIS A 197 -1.61 -7.07 16.18
N TYR A 198 -1.61 -7.52 14.91
CA TYR A 198 -0.36 -7.84 14.20
C TYR A 198 0.28 -6.61 13.56
N LEU A 199 -0.51 -5.57 13.25
CA LEU A 199 -0.03 -4.31 12.70
C LEU A 199 0.50 -3.38 13.79
N ILE A 200 -0.19 -3.35 14.94
CA ILE A 200 0.16 -2.57 16.12
C ILE A 200 0.34 -3.56 17.28
N PRO A 201 1.55 -4.11 17.46
CA PRO A 201 1.83 -5.11 18.50
C PRO A 201 1.54 -4.60 19.91
N GLU A 202 1.86 -3.33 20.15
CA GLU A 202 1.70 -2.68 21.43
C GLU A 202 0.92 -1.38 21.28
N PRO A 203 -0.15 -1.15 22.08
CA PRO A 203 -0.92 0.10 22.01
C PRO A 203 -0.09 1.36 22.27
N SER A 204 1.02 1.23 23.01
CA SER A 204 1.97 2.32 23.29
C SER A 204 2.65 2.85 22.03
N TYR A 205 2.71 2.07 20.94
CA TYR A 205 3.33 2.49 19.68
C TYR A 205 2.53 3.58 18.97
N LEU A 206 1.22 3.65 19.23
CA LEU A 206 0.33 4.64 18.64
C LEU A 206 -0.50 5.34 19.74
N PRO A 207 0.12 6.29 20.48
CA PRO A 207 -0.58 7.07 21.51
C PRO A 207 -1.67 7.96 20.89
N LEU A 208 -2.55 8.49 21.75
CA LEU A 208 -3.61 9.41 21.31
C LEU A 208 -3.01 10.67 20.67
N GLU A 209 -3.64 11.17 19.61
CA GLU A 209 -3.20 12.32 18.82
C GLU A 209 -1.77 12.19 18.29
N SER A 210 -1.49 11.06 17.62
CA SER A 210 -0.17 10.79 17.05
C SER A 210 -0.23 10.37 15.59
N LEU A 211 0.80 10.79 14.87
CA LEU A 211 1.10 10.38 13.50
C LEU A 211 2.45 9.67 13.51
N ARG A 212 2.48 8.42 13.04
CA ARG A 212 3.69 7.60 12.97
C ARG A 212 3.89 7.11 11.56
N PHE A 213 5.04 7.42 10.98
CA PHE A 213 5.46 6.87 9.69
C PHE A 213 6.20 5.54 9.89
N PHE A 214 6.11 4.67 8.90
CA PHE A 214 6.75 3.36 8.93
C PHE A 214 7.14 2.89 7.52
N TYR A 215 8.11 1.99 7.47
CA TYR A 215 8.43 1.13 6.35
C TYR A 215 7.71 -0.21 6.50
N ILE A 216 7.53 -0.92 5.38
CA ILE A 216 6.96 -2.26 5.39
C ILE A 216 8.09 -3.28 5.40
N ASP A 217 8.06 -4.21 6.37
CA ASP A 217 8.97 -5.34 6.42
C ASP A 217 8.59 -6.37 5.33
N GLU A 218 9.35 -6.37 4.24
CA GLU A 218 9.19 -7.30 3.12
C GLU A 218 9.44 -8.76 3.54
N ASN A 219 10.37 -9.00 4.46
CA ASN A 219 10.63 -10.36 4.97
C ASN A 219 9.42 -10.87 5.76
N TRP A 220 8.78 -10.02 6.56
CA TRP A 220 7.56 -10.36 7.30
C TRP A 220 6.41 -10.71 6.36
N THR A 221 6.15 -9.87 5.35
CA THR A 221 5.07 -10.11 4.39
C THR A 221 5.32 -11.35 3.54
N ARG A 222 6.58 -11.62 3.13
CA ARG A 222 6.94 -12.85 2.43
C ARG A 222 6.83 -14.09 3.32
N ALA A 223 7.21 -14.02 4.59
CA ALA A 223 7.02 -15.12 5.54
C ALA A 223 5.54 -15.46 5.69
N MET A 224 4.67 -14.45 5.77
CA MET A 224 3.21 -14.63 5.77
C MET A 224 2.72 -15.31 4.48
N VAL A 225 3.17 -14.85 3.32
CA VAL A 225 2.77 -15.46 2.03
C VAL A 225 3.29 -16.89 1.92
N ASP A 226 4.53 -17.19 2.35
CA ASP A 226 5.05 -18.57 2.40
C ASP A 226 4.20 -19.47 3.28
N GLY A 227 3.82 -18.98 4.46
CA GLY A 227 2.91 -19.68 5.36
C GLY A 227 1.60 -20.04 4.67
N ALA A 228 0.96 -19.09 3.99
CA ALA A 228 -0.27 -19.34 3.25
C ALA A 228 -0.09 -20.37 2.12
N LEU A 229 1.00 -20.28 1.36
CA LEU A 229 1.29 -21.19 0.24
C LEU A 229 1.78 -22.58 0.70
N SER A 230 2.18 -22.74 1.96
CA SER A 230 2.54 -24.04 2.55
C SER A 230 1.35 -25.00 2.66
N LEU A 231 0.12 -24.47 2.68
CA LEU A 231 -1.13 -25.24 2.80
C LEU A 231 -1.36 -26.18 1.61
N ALA A 232 -2.03 -27.31 1.86
CA ALA A 232 -2.28 -28.36 0.85
C ALA A 232 -1.00 -29.00 0.27
N ASN A 233 0.08 -29.07 1.07
CA ASN A 233 1.24 -29.88 0.73
C ASN A 233 0.94 -31.36 1.03
N HIS A 234 1.08 -32.22 0.02
CA HIS A 234 0.86 -33.65 0.12
C HIS A 234 2.03 -34.49 -0.40
N SER A 235 3.13 -33.85 -0.81
CA SER A 235 4.15 -34.50 -1.66
C SER A 235 5.58 -34.25 -1.26
N ALA A 236 5.86 -33.12 -0.59
CA ALA A 236 7.22 -32.75 -0.22
C ALA A 236 7.38 -32.80 1.30
N ASP A 237 8.27 -33.68 1.76
CA ASP A 237 8.64 -33.77 3.18
C ASP A 237 9.59 -32.62 3.58
N GLU A 238 10.47 -32.22 2.67
CA GLU A 238 11.42 -31.12 2.85
C GLU A 238 10.96 -29.83 2.16
N PRO A 239 11.25 -28.64 2.73
CA PRO A 239 10.83 -27.37 2.13
C PRO A 239 11.40 -27.18 0.72
N ASP A 240 12.68 -27.48 0.50
CA ASP A 240 13.38 -27.25 -0.78
C ASP A 240 12.87 -28.15 -1.92
N HIS A 241 12.20 -29.25 -1.57
CA HIS A 241 11.61 -30.19 -2.50
C HIS A 241 10.13 -29.85 -2.84
N ASP A 242 9.57 -28.77 -2.28
CA ASP A 242 8.22 -28.29 -2.63
C ASP A 242 8.24 -27.46 -3.93
N TYR A 243 8.48 -28.13 -5.05
CA TYR A 243 8.54 -27.51 -6.38
C TYR A 243 7.27 -26.75 -6.75
N ALA A 244 6.09 -27.20 -6.28
CA ALA A 244 4.84 -26.53 -6.57
C ALA A 244 4.77 -25.14 -5.92
N ARG A 245 5.23 -25.03 -4.66
CA ARG A 245 5.32 -23.75 -3.96
C ARG A 245 6.34 -22.82 -4.59
N THR A 246 7.52 -23.34 -4.93
CA THR A 246 8.57 -22.56 -5.60
C THR A 246 8.08 -22.04 -6.96
N ALA A 247 7.44 -22.89 -7.78
CA ALA A 247 6.88 -22.49 -9.06
C ALA A 247 5.78 -21.42 -8.91
N LEU A 248 4.92 -21.55 -7.90
CA LEU A 248 3.90 -20.54 -7.58
C LEU A 248 4.52 -19.20 -7.19
N LYS A 249 5.50 -19.20 -6.28
CA LYS A 249 6.23 -17.98 -5.88
C LYS A 249 6.90 -17.32 -7.08
N THR A 250 7.64 -18.08 -7.89
CA THR A 250 8.28 -17.56 -9.10
C THR A 250 7.27 -16.97 -10.08
N SER A 251 6.09 -17.60 -10.24
CA SER A 251 5.03 -17.09 -11.10
C SER A 251 4.40 -15.80 -10.57
N ILE A 252 4.21 -15.69 -9.25
CA ILE A 252 3.73 -14.48 -8.59
C ILE A 252 4.76 -13.35 -8.73
N ASP A 253 6.02 -13.61 -8.41
CA ASP A 253 7.11 -12.65 -8.54
C ASP A 253 7.26 -12.18 -10.00
N ALA A 254 7.13 -13.08 -10.97
CA ALA A 254 7.09 -12.73 -12.40
C ALA A 254 5.88 -11.85 -12.77
N CYS A 255 4.69 -12.13 -12.22
CA CYS A 255 3.51 -11.29 -12.43
C CYS A 255 3.67 -9.89 -11.82
N LEU A 256 4.36 -9.76 -10.69
CA LEU A 256 4.66 -8.47 -10.06
C LEU A 256 5.69 -7.67 -10.87
N ALA A 257 6.70 -8.35 -11.43
CA ALA A 257 7.75 -7.75 -12.24
C ALA A 257 7.32 -7.39 -13.67
N THR A 258 6.28 -8.03 -14.21
CA THR A 258 5.82 -7.79 -15.59
C THR A 258 4.99 -6.50 -15.68
N PRO A 259 5.35 -5.54 -16.56
CA PRO A 259 4.55 -4.36 -16.80
C PRO A 259 3.15 -4.72 -17.31
N ARG A 260 2.12 -4.06 -16.81
CA ARG A 260 0.75 -4.29 -17.28
C ARG A 260 0.53 -3.63 -18.63
N GLU A 261 0.06 -4.38 -19.63
CA GLU A 261 -0.17 -3.91 -21.00
C GLU A 261 -0.98 -2.60 -21.08
N LYS A 262 -1.96 -2.41 -20.19
CA LYS A 262 -2.82 -1.22 -20.16
C LYS A 262 -2.22 -0.01 -19.47
N LEU A 263 -1.22 -0.19 -18.60
CA LEU A 263 -0.71 0.85 -17.70
C LEU A 263 0.75 1.19 -17.98
N GLY A 264 1.53 0.31 -18.62
CA GLY A 264 2.94 0.56 -18.95
C GLY A 264 3.89 0.54 -17.75
N TYR A 265 3.40 0.23 -16.55
CA TYR A 265 4.22 0.05 -15.34
C TYR A 265 3.85 -1.25 -14.60
N CYS A 266 4.79 -1.73 -13.77
CA CYS A 266 4.65 -2.93 -12.94
C CYS A 266 3.64 -2.71 -11.80
N GLN A 267 3.17 -3.77 -11.16
CA GLN A 267 2.25 -3.64 -10.03
C GLN A 267 2.93 -2.86 -8.89
N GLN A 268 2.34 -1.74 -8.47
CA GLN A 268 2.85 -0.94 -7.35
C GLN A 268 2.68 -1.70 -6.04
N MET A 269 3.73 -1.75 -5.23
CA MET A 269 3.76 -2.47 -3.95
C MET A 269 3.93 -1.46 -2.82
N PRO A 270 3.22 -1.62 -1.70
CA PRO A 270 3.39 -0.72 -0.58
C PRO A 270 4.77 -0.94 0.05
N LYS A 271 5.51 0.15 0.24
CA LYS A 271 6.84 0.16 0.89
C LYS A 271 6.89 1.06 2.10
N TYR A 272 6.07 2.11 2.09
CA TYR A 272 6.02 3.14 3.11
C TYR A 272 4.59 3.44 3.48
N GLY A 273 4.37 4.04 4.64
CA GLY A 273 3.04 4.42 5.08
C GLY A 273 3.03 5.22 6.36
N PHE A 274 1.83 5.56 6.82
CA PHE A 274 1.63 6.12 8.14
C PHE A 274 0.40 5.55 8.83
N LEU A 275 0.46 5.56 10.16
CA LEU A 275 -0.66 5.39 11.07
C LEU A 275 -0.98 6.74 11.69
N LEU A 276 -2.24 7.16 11.57
CA LEU A 276 -2.76 8.35 12.23
C LEU A 276 -3.79 7.91 13.26
N ARG A 277 -3.55 8.26 14.53
CA ARG A 277 -4.54 8.14 15.59
C ARG A 277 -4.96 9.52 16.06
N SER A 278 -6.20 9.90 15.77
CA SER A 278 -6.71 11.22 16.13
C SER A 278 -8.24 11.24 16.25
N HIS A 279 -8.74 12.05 17.18
CA HIS A 279 -10.15 12.33 17.36
C HIS A 279 -10.78 13.05 16.16
N VAL A 280 -9.95 13.70 15.33
CA VAL A 280 -10.36 14.31 14.05
C VAL A 280 -10.99 13.25 13.13
N LEU A 281 -10.51 12.01 13.18
CA LEU A 281 -11.04 10.92 12.34
C LEU A 281 -12.44 10.48 12.76
N ILE A 282 -12.80 10.65 14.04
CA ILE A 282 -14.15 10.37 14.54
C ILE A 282 -15.12 11.43 14.03
N GLN A 283 -14.70 12.70 14.01
CA GLN A 283 -15.51 13.81 13.52
C GLN A 283 -15.62 13.81 11.98
N PHE A 284 -14.54 13.42 11.31
CA PHE A 284 -14.41 13.43 9.86
C PHE A 284 -13.91 12.07 9.34
N PRO A 285 -14.77 11.05 9.27
CA PRO A 285 -14.37 9.72 8.79
C PRO A 285 -13.94 9.73 7.31
N ASP A 286 -14.44 10.69 6.52
CA ASP A 286 -14.11 10.87 5.10
C ASP A 286 -12.91 11.82 4.89
N LEU A 287 -12.03 12.00 5.90
CA LEU A 287 -10.83 12.82 5.79
C LEU A 287 -9.99 12.35 4.59
N LYS A 288 -9.73 13.25 3.64
CA LYS A 288 -8.98 12.93 2.43
C LYS A 288 -7.50 13.10 2.67
N VAL A 289 -6.72 12.17 2.15
CA VAL A 289 -5.26 12.26 2.14
C VAL A 289 -4.80 12.50 0.72
N LYS A 290 -3.86 13.42 0.55
CA LYS A 290 -3.18 13.68 -0.71
C LYS A 290 -1.68 13.57 -0.49
N ALA A 291 -1.02 12.68 -1.23
CA ALA A 291 0.42 12.55 -1.23
C ALA A 291 1.02 13.39 -2.38
N THR A 292 1.98 14.23 -2.06
CA THR A 292 2.80 14.95 -3.04
C THR A 292 4.12 14.21 -3.20
N ILE A 293 4.41 13.84 -4.43
CA ILE A 293 5.63 13.16 -4.82
C ILE A 293 6.64 14.22 -5.24
N ALA A 294 7.87 14.13 -4.74
CA ALA A 294 8.97 14.98 -5.18
C ALA A 294 9.12 14.80 -6.70
N LYS A 295 8.95 15.89 -7.46
CA LYS A 295 9.22 15.88 -8.88
C LYS A 295 10.72 15.67 -9.07
N GLU A 296 11.14 14.45 -9.39
CA GLU A 296 12.23 14.35 -10.35
C GLU A 296 11.80 15.10 -11.62
N ASN A 297 12.75 15.68 -12.33
CA ASN A 297 12.55 16.37 -13.59
C ASN A 297 11.83 15.49 -14.65
N THR A 298 10.52 15.28 -14.55
CA THR A 298 9.65 14.94 -15.69
C THR A 298 9.24 16.23 -16.39
N ALA A 299 10.23 17.10 -16.65
CA ALA A 299 10.29 17.85 -17.88
C ALA A 299 11.03 16.94 -18.88
N GLY A 300 10.37 15.84 -19.25
CA GLY A 300 10.88 14.84 -20.16
C GLY A 300 9.67 14.24 -20.86
N GLU A 301 9.60 14.49 -22.15
CA GLU A 301 8.66 13.88 -23.09
C GLU A 301 8.75 12.36 -22.98
N ASP A 302 7.86 11.73 -22.23
CA ASP A 302 7.36 10.39 -22.53
C ASP A 302 6.10 10.10 -21.72
N GLY A 303 5.06 9.64 -22.42
CA GLY A 303 3.70 9.42 -21.92
C GLY A 303 3.55 8.27 -20.92
N SER A 304 4.36 8.23 -19.86
CA SER A 304 4.14 7.34 -18.72
C SER A 304 2.81 7.71 -18.04
N MET A 305 1.87 6.76 -18.05
CA MET A 305 0.60 6.85 -17.32
C MET A 305 0.81 7.27 -15.86
N PRO A 306 -0.11 8.05 -15.26
CA PRO A 306 0.05 8.50 -13.89
C PRO A 306 -0.01 7.31 -12.92
N LYS A 307 1.10 7.09 -12.19
CA LYS A 307 1.15 6.15 -11.07
C LYS A 307 0.23 6.62 -9.94
N ALA A 308 -0.38 5.69 -9.20
CA ALA A 308 -1.24 6.05 -8.09
C ALA A 308 -0.38 6.66 -6.95
N PRO A 309 -0.75 7.85 -6.43
CA PRO A 309 0.00 8.48 -5.33
C PRO A 309 -0.25 7.80 -3.98
N ILE A 310 -1.41 7.17 -3.81
CA ILE A 310 -1.80 6.43 -2.61
C ILE A 310 -2.28 5.06 -3.06
N LEU A 311 -1.77 4.00 -2.42
CA LEU A 311 -2.16 2.62 -2.74
C LEU A 311 -3.36 2.18 -1.90
N VAL A 312 -3.33 2.48 -0.60
CA VAL A 312 -4.39 2.11 0.34
C VAL A 312 -4.64 3.27 1.29
N GLN A 313 -5.90 3.64 1.46
CA GLN A 313 -6.37 4.49 2.56
C GLN A 313 -7.54 3.76 3.22
N ARG A 314 -7.42 3.43 4.51
CA ARG A 314 -8.45 2.66 5.23
C ARG A 314 -8.44 3.00 6.71
N MET A 315 -9.62 3.01 7.32
CA MET A 315 -9.79 3.06 8.77
C MET A 315 -9.60 1.66 9.39
N LEU A 316 -8.65 1.50 10.30
CA LEU A 316 -8.47 0.28 11.08
C LEU A 316 -9.45 0.23 12.26
N GLU A 317 -9.68 1.39 12.87
CA GLU A 317 -10.64 1.65 13.95
C GLU A 317 -11.24 3.05 13.72
N SER A 318 -12.27 3.46 14.48
CA SER A 318 -12.91 4.77 14.30
C SER A 318 -11.97 5.97 14.48
N ASP A 319 -10.90 5.81 15.25
CA ASP A 319 -9.88 6.83 15.52
C ASP A 319 -8.52 6.54 14.87
N ILE A 320 -8.38 5.43 14.10
CA ILE A 320 -7.09 5.00 13.52
C ILE A 320 -7.19 4.84 12.00
N MET A 321 -6.41 5.63 11.27
CA MET A 321 -6.25 5.55 9.82
C MET A 321 -4.91 4.93 9.44
N LEU A 322 -4.94 4.01 8.47
CA LEU A 322 -3.79 3.45 7.78
C LEU A 322 -3.73 3.98 6.35
N CYS A 323 -2.57 4.52 5.98
CA CYS A 323 -2.28 4.94 4.61
C CYS A 323 -0.99 4.29 4.10
N LEU A 324 -1.02 3.73 2.89
CA LEU A 324 0.12 3.04 2.27
C LEU A 324 0.52 3.69 0.94
N PHE A 325 1.83 3.81 0.73
CA PHE A 325 2.48 4.39 -0.43
C PHE A 325 3.48 3.42 -1.06
N ASP A 326 3.67 3.55 -2.38
CA ASP A 326 4.69 2.83 -3.15
C ASP A 326 6.10 3.41 -2.94
N ARG A 327 6.18 4.70 -2.61
CA ARG A 327 7.42 5.47 -2.54
C ARG A 327 7.81 5.76 -1.11
N THR A 328 9.11 5.70 -0.84
CA THR A 328 9.73 6.09 0.43
C THR A 328 10.29 7.52 0.34
N PRO A 329 10.52 8.21 1.47
CA PRO A 329 11.33 9.42 1.48
C PRO A 329 12.73 9.12 0.90
N PRO A 330 13.34 10.00 0.09
CA PRO A 330 12.95 11.38 -0.22
C PRO A 330 11.96 11.56 -1.40
N GLU A 331 11.52 10.48 -2.06
CA GLU A 331 10.60 10.59 -3.19
C GLU A 331 9.19 11.05 -2.79
N LEU A 332 8.78 10.76 -1.55
CA LEU A 332 7.58 11.31 -0.94
C LEU A 332 7.93 12.63 -0.25
N ASP A 333 7.45 13.75 -0.78
CA ASP A 333 7.76 15.10 -0.28
C ASP A 333 6.84 15.50 0.88
N SER A 334 5.53 15.31 0.72
CA SER A 334 4.57 15.76 1.70
C SER A 334 3.24 15.02 1.66
N VAL A 335 2.59 14.95 2.81
CA VAL A 335 1.24 14.41 2.99
C VAL A 335 0.32 15.56 3.43
N GLU A 336 -0.76 15.78 2.68
CA GLU A 336 -1.77 16.79 2.93
C GLU A 336 -3.08 16.11 3.39
N PHE A 337 -3.56 16.44 4.58
CA PHE A 337 -4.88 16.06 5.07
C PHE A 337 -5.88 17.15 4.71
N ILE A 338 -6.99 16.77 4.06
CA ILE A 338 -7.97 17.68 3.49
C ILE A 338 -9.34 17.30 4.03
N LEU A 339 -10.06 18.27 4.60
CA LEU A 339 -11.45 18.04 5.01
C LEU A 339 -12.33 17.63 3.83
N PRO A 340 -13.35 16.78 4.06
CA PRO A 340 -14.18 16.28 2.98
C PRO A 340 -14.97 17.41 2.31
N PRO A 341 -15.17 17.36 0.98
CA PRO A 341 -15.74 18.46 0.21
C PRO A 341 -17.21 18.73 0.50
N HIS A 342 -17.93 17.81 1.14
CA HIS A 342 -19.34 18.02 1.52
C HIS A 342 -19.50 18.99 2.72
N GLN A 343 -18.39 19.40 3.35
CA GLN A 343 -18.35 20.43 4.38
C GLN A 343 -17.87 21.79 3.84
N GLN A 344 -18.09 22.03 2.54
CA GLN A 344 -17.74 23.28 1.89
C GLN A 344 -18.42 24.46 2.60
N THR A 345 -17.61 25.36 3.15
CA THR A 345 -18.06 26.60 3.79
C THR A 345 -18.03 27.76 2.80
N PHE A 346 -18.93 28.71 3.00
CA PHE A 346 -18.95 29.96 2.25
C PHE A 346 -18.62 31.11 3.20
N ALA A 347 -17.57 31.85 2.89
CA ALA A 347 -17.09 32.97 3.70
C ALA A 347 -16.73 34.16 2.80
N VAL A 348 -17.19 35.35 3.20
CA VAL A 348 -16.92 36.62 2.49
C VAL A 348 -15.59 37.23 2.92
N GLY A 349 -15.23 37.06 4.19
CA GLY A 349 -14.10 37.75 4.82
C GLY A 349 -13.15 36.80 5.54
N GLU A 350 -11.90 37.24 5.70
CA GLU A 350 -10.90 36.57 6.54
C GLU A 350 -11.20 36.82 8.03
N ASP A 351 -11.78 37.97 8.36
CA ASP A 351 -12.05 38.39 9.74
C ASP A 351 -13.23 39.38 9.79
N ILE A 352 -14.06 39.27 10.83
CA ILE A 352 -15.18 40.17 11.10
C ILE A 352 -15.19 40.55 12.58
N THR A 353 -14.99 41.83 12.86
CA THR A 353 -15.12 42.43 14.18
C THR A 353 -16.39 43.30 14.22
N PRO A 354 -16.85 43.78 15.39
CA PRO A 354 -18.03 44.66 15.46
C PRO A 354 -17.90 45.97 14.66
N SER A 355 -16.68 46.37 14.31
CA SER A 355 -16.37 47.63 13.63
C SER A 355 -15.69 47.47 12.27
N GLU A 356 -15.16 46.29 11.93
CA GLU A 356 -14.35 46.09 10.73
C GLU A 356 -14.55 44.72 10.08
N LEU A 357 -14.65 44.68 8.76
CA LEU A 357 -14.70 43.49 7.94
C LEU A 357 -13.48 43.46 7.02
N LYS A 358 -12.65 42.41 7.12
CA LYS A 358 -11.50 42.20 6.24
C LYS A 358 -11.85 41.21 5.15
N VAL A 359 -11.73 41.62 3.90
CA VAL A 359 -12.08 40.82 2.72
C VAL A 359 -10.83 40.59 1.88
N ALA A 360 -10.55 39.32 1.57
CA ALA A 360 -9.54 38.94 0.60
C ALA A 360 -10.19 38.62 -0.75
N PHE A 361 -9.81 39.36 -1.79
CA PHE A 361 -10.26 39.07 -3.15
C PHE A 361 -9.33 38.04 -3.79
N ARG A 362 -9.87 36.90 -4.19
CA ARG A 362 -9.10 35.77 -4.74
C ARG A 362 -9.14 35.69 -6.27
N LYS A 363 -8.12 35.07 -6.83
CA LYS A 363 -7.95 34.81 -8.26
C LYS A 363 -8.88 33.69 -8.77
N THR A 364 -10.13 34.04 -9.09
CA THR A 364 -11.16 33.11 -9.56
C THR A 364 -11.37 33.24 -11.09
N PHE A 365 -10.56 32.51 -11.87
CA PHE A 365 -10.67 32.51 -13.34
C PHE A 365 -11.37 31.26 -13.89
N PRO A 366 -12.49 31.38 -14.63
CA PRO A 366 -12.99 30.30 -15.46
C PRO A 366 -12.16 30.21 -16.76
N THR A 367 -11.27 29.22 -16.86
CA THR A 367 -10.47 28.96 -18.06
C THR A 367 -11.29 28.16 -19.08
N ARG A 368 -11.28 28.54 -20.37
CA ARG A 368 -12.06 27.88 -21.44
C ARG A 368 -11.46 26.55 -21.94
N GLY A 369 -10.47 26.00 -21.23
CA GLY A 369 -9.82 24.73 -21.54
C GLY A 369 -9.09 24.16 -20.31
N PRO A 370 -8.74 22.86 -20.32
CA PRO A 370 -7.92 22.27 -19.26
C PRO A 370 -6.52 22.88 -19.32
N SER A 371 -6.25 23.84 -18.44
CA SER A 371 -4.91 24.38 -18.24
C SER A 371 -4.02 23.29 -17.63
N THR A 372 -2.88 23.00 -18.26
CA THR A 372 -1.81 22.16 -17.71
C THR A 372 -1.13 22.81 -16.50
N GLU A 373 -1.23 24.13 -16.37
CA GLU A 373 -0.78 24.90 -15.23
C GLU A 373 -1.95 25.12 -14.26
N TRP A 374 -1.93 24.40 -13.14
CA TRP A 374 -2.76 24.73 -12.00
C TRP A 374 -2.20 25.99 -11.34
N LEU A 375 -2.45 27.16 -11.94
CA LEU A 375 -2.35 28.41 -11.18
C LEU A 375 -3.28 28.28 -9.97
N SER A 376 -2.76 28.55 -8.78
CA SER A 376 -3.51 28.45 -7.53
C SER A 376 -4.77 29.32 -7.63
N ARG A 377 -5.94 28.67 -7.77
CA ARG A 377 -7.25 29.30 -8.05
C ARG A 377 -7.79 30.16 -6.88
N GLN A 378 -6.93 30.48 -5.92
CA GLN A 378 -7.28 31.06 -4.63
C GLN A 378 -6.22 32.05 -4.11
N ASP A 379 -5.21 32.39 -4.90
CA ASP A 379 -4.23 33.41 -4.51
C ASP A 379 -4.95 34.75 -4.29
N VAL A 380 -4.60 35.42 -3.19
CA VAL A 380 -5.19 36.71 -2.84
C VAL A 380 -4.60 37.78 -3.76
N ILE A 381 -5.48 38.40 -4.55
CA ILE A 381 -5.17 39.53 -5.43
C ILE A 381 -5.01 40.80 -4.59
N SER A 382 -6.02 41.09 -3.76
CA SER A 382 -6.08 42.28 -2.93
C SER A 382 -6.77 41.99 -1.60
N ARG A 383 -6.43 42.77 -0.58
CA ARG A 383 -7.14 42.80 0.69
C ARG A 383 -7.74 44.18 0.89
N GLU A 384 -9.03 44.23 1.17
CA GLU A 384 -9.71 45.46 1.53
C GLU A 384 -10.34 45.32 2.92
N THR A 385 -10.22 46.37 3.72
CA THR A 385 -10.84 46.46 5.05
C THR A 385 -11.96 47.47 4.99
N PHE A 386 -13.16 47.07 5.40
CA PHE A 386 -14.33 47.94 5.47
C PHE A 386 -14.70 48.22 6.92
N SER A 387 -14.79 49.50 7.27
CA SER A 387 -15.18 49.93 8.62
C SER A 387 -16.67 50.27 8.73
N ALA A 388 -17.23 50.13 9.93
CA ALA A 388 -18.59 50.59 10.27
C ALA A 388 -18.70 52.13 10.31
N PRO A 389 -19.88 52.74 10.10
CA PRO A 389 -21.20 52.11 9.93
C PRO A 389 -21.63 51.92 8.46
N SER A 390 -20.94 52.57 7.51
CA SER A 390 -21.29 52.56 6.09
C SER A 390 -20.29 51.74 5.29
N CYS A 391 -20.67 50.51 4.93
CA CYS A 391 -19.90 49.66 4.02
C CYS A 391 -20.71 49.40 2.73
N PRO A 392 -20.07 49.47 1.54
CA PRO A 392 -20.73 49.17 0.27
C PRO A 392 -21.10 47.68 0.14
N VAL A 393 -20.35 46.80 0.80
CA VAL A 393 -20.47 45.33 0.71
C VAL A 393 -21.27 44.73 1.84
N PHE A 394 -21.26 45.33 3.03
CA PHE A 394 -21.81 44.72 4.24
C PHE A 394 -22.71 45.69 4.99
N ASP A 395 -23.83 45.20 5.51
CA ASP A 395 -24.76 45.98 6.32
C ASP A 395 -24.61 45.60 7.79
N TRP A 396 -23.99 46.48 8.58
CA TRP A 396 -23.66 46.23 9.99
C TRP A 396 -24.87 45.99 10.91
N PRO A 397 -25.99 46.76 10.80
CA PRO A 397 -27.18 46.54 11.63
C PRO A 397 -27.87 45.21 11.38
N THR A 398 -27.96 44.76 10.12
CA THR A 398 -28.63 43.50 9.76
C THR A 398 -27.67 42.31 9.68
N ARG A 399 -26.36 42.56 9.72
CA ARG A 399 -25.28 41.59 9.49
C ARG A 399 -25.44 40.83 8.17
N THR A 400 -25.87 41.52 7.11
CA THR A 400 -26.11 40.92 5.79
C THR A 400 -25.10 41.39 4.74
N LEU A 401 -24.78 40.47 3.82
CA LEU A 401 -23.96 40.77 2.65
C LEU A 401 -24.81 41.40 1.55
N LYS A 402 -24.37 42.55 1.03
CA LYS A 402 -24.88 43.17 -0.19
C LYS A 402 -24.26 42.47 -1.40
N ALA A 403 -24.85 41.33 -1.77
CA ALA A 403 -24.27 40.39 -2.73
C ALA A 403 -24.03 40.99 -4.14
N LYS A 404 -24.89 41.90 -4.59
CA LYS A 404 -24.77 42.53 -5.92
C LYS A 404 -23.58 43.49 -5.98
N GLU A 405 -23.44 44.31 -4.95
CA GLU A 405 -22.36 45.26 -4.76
C GLU A 405 -21.03 44.54 -4.59
N TYR A 406 -21.03 43.46 -3.79
CA TYR A 406 -19.86 42.59 -3.64
C TYR A 406 -19.44 41.96 -4.97
N ALA A 407 -20.36 41.35 -5.72
CA ALA A 407 -20.06 40.74 -7.01
C ALA A 407 -19.52 41.76 -8.03
N ALA A 408 -20.06 42.98 -8.05
CA ALA A 408 -19.56 44.06 -8.91
C ALA A 408 -18.13 44.46 -8.53
N MET A 409 -17.79 44.49 -7.24
CA MET A 409 -16.43 44.77 -6.78
C MET A 409 -15.46 43.64 -7.10
N VAL A 410 -15.85 42.38 -6.92
CA VAL A 410 -15.01 41.21 -7.30
C VAL A 410 -14.73 41.26 -8.80
N PHE A 411 -15.76 41.51 -9.63
CA PHE A 411 -15.61 41.63 -11.07
C PHE A 411 -14.64 42.76 -11.46
N LYS A 412 -14.70 43.91 -10.80
CA LYS A 412 -13.76 45.02 -11.04
C LYS A 412 -12.31 44.62 -10.74
N HIS A 413 -12.07 44.01 -9.58
CA HIS A 413 -10.74 43.51 -9.20
C HIS A 413 -10.18 42.48 -10.19
N LEU A 414 -11.03 41.55 -10.66
CA LEU A 414 -10.64 40.56 -11.64
C LEU A 414 -10.43 41.17 -13.03
N GLN A 415 -11.18 42.19 -13.42
CA GLN A 415 -11.00 42.91 -14.68
C GLN A 415 -9.68 43.69 -14.69
N ASP A 416 -9.31 44.32 -13.57
CA ASP A 416 -8.03 45.01 -13.43
C ASP A 416 -6.85 44.03 -13.57
N MET A 417 -6.92 42.86 -12.94
CA MET A 417 -5.95 41.76 -13.15
C MET A 417 -5.96 41.18 -14.57
N GLY A 418 -7.15 41.07 -15.19
CA GLY A 418 -7.32 40.58 -16.55
C GLY A 418 -6.67 41.50 -17.60
N ARG A 419 -6.52 42.80 -17.32
CA ARG A 419 -5.75 43.70 -18.19
C ARG A 419 -4.25 43.36 -18.21
N GLU A 420 -3.73 42.86 -17.09
CA GLU A 420 -2.35 42.40 -16.98
C GLU A 420 -2.16 41.01 -17.61
N THR A 421 -3.20 40.17 -17.60
CA THR A 421 -3.17 38.80 -18.13
C THR A 421 -4.42 38.46 -18.98
N PRO A 422 -4.54 39.04 -20.20
CA PRO A 422 -5.78 39.01 -21.00
C PRO A 422 -6.23 37.63 -21.49
N SER A 423 -5.36 36.62 -21.43
CA SER A 423 -5.69 35.25 -21.85
C SER A 423 -6.63 34.52 -20.90
N PHE A 424 -6.73 34.95 -19.63
CA PHE A 424 -7.34 34.14 -18.55
C PHE A 424 -8.72 34.62 -18.07
N PHE A 425 -9.19 35.82 -18.43
CA PHE A 425 -10.47 36.37 -17.98
C PHE A 425 -11.31 36.88 -19.16
N HIS A 426 -12.48 36.25 -19.38
CA HIS A 426 -13.35 36.52 -20.54
C HIS A 426 -14.79 36.88 -20.15
N GLU A 427 -15.07 37.14 -18.86
CA GLU A 427 -16.43 37.50 -18.41
C GLU A 427 -16.77 38.96 -18.76
N ILE A 428 -18.01 39.17 -19.21
CA ILE A 428 -18.51 40.48 -19.67
C ILE A 428 -19.27 41.21 -18.54
N ALA A 429 -19.80 40.46 -17.57
CA ALA A 429 -20.62 40.98 -16.47
C ALA A 429 -20.43 40.10 -15.21
N PRO A 430 -20.69 40.64 -14.00
CA PRO A 430 -20.65 39.85 -12.77
C PRO A 430 -21.68 38.72 -12.81
N THR A 431 -21.22 37.48 -12.75
CA THR A 431 -22.08 36.29 -12.75
C THR A 431 -22.28 35.73 -11.33
N SER A 432 -23.36 34.98 -11.13
CA SER A 432 -23.58 34.24 -9.88
C SER A 432 -22.53 33.16 -9.64
N ALA A 433 -21.95 32.60 -10.72
CA ALA A 433 -20.86 31.64 -10.64
C ALA A 433 -19.59 32.27 -10.06
N LEU A 434 -19.23 33.48 -10.53
CA LEU A 434 -18.10 34.25 -10.01
C LEU A 434 -18.28 34.57 -8.52
N LEU A 435 -19.47 35.02 -8.13
CA LEU A 435 -19.80 35.23 -6.71
C LEU A 435 -19.64 33.94 -5.89
N ALA A 436 -20.20 32.82 -6.35
CA ALA A 436 -20.13 31.54 -5.65
C ALA A 436 -18.67 31.04 -5.52
N LEU A 437 -17.86 31.19 -6.55
CA LEU A 437 -16.43 30.82 -6.52
C LEU A 437 -15.63 31.71 -5.57
N GLN A 438 -15.99 32.98 -5.46
CA GLN A 438 -15.32 33.91 -4.54
C GLN A 438 -15.65 33.62 -3.07
N LEU A 439 -16.93 33.37 -2.80
CA LEU A 439 -17.40 33.03 -1.47
C LEU A 439 -16.94 31.64 -1.02
N ASN A 440 -16.53 30.78 -1.96
CA ASN A 440 -16.07 29.45 -1.66
C ASN A 440 -14.79 29.51 -0.81
N GLU A 441 -14.89 29.06 0.44
CA GLU A 441 -13.74 28.95 1.31
C GLU A 441 -12.95 27.67 0.95
N PRO A 442 -11.62 27.75 0.79
CA PRO A 442 -10.83 26.55 0.60
C PRO A 442 -11.02 25.60 1.79
N PRO A 443 -11.11 24.29 1.54
CA PRO A 443 -11.09 23.34 2.63
C PRO A 443 -9.81 23.55 3.44
N GLN A 444 -9.92 23.50 4.77
CA GLN A 444 -8.74 23.53 5.62
C GLN A 444 -7.87 22.31 5.30
N THR A 445 -6.58 22.56 5.11
CA THR A 445 -5.61 21.52 4.81
C THR A 445 -4.48 21.55 5.82
N LEU A 446 -4.11 20.38 6.35
CA LEU A 446 -2.90 20.20 7.15
C LEU A 446 -1.83 19.53 6.29
N LYS A 447 -0.78 20.27 5.97
CA LYS A 447 0.37 19.75 5.20
C LYS A 447 1.49 19.34 6.14
N ILE A 448 1.96 18.11 6.01
CA ILE A 448 3.11 17.58 6.74
C ILE A 448 4.19 17.25 5.72
N ALA A 449 5.31 17.95 5.79
CA ALA A 449 6.49 17.64 4.99
C ALA A 449 7.18 16.40 5.56
N VAL A 450 7.51 15.45 4.69
CA VAL A 450 8.26 14.26 5.04
C VAL A 450 9.72 14.54 4.66
N LYS A 451 10.46 15.16 5.58
CA LYS A 451 11.88 15.43 5.34
C LYS A 451 12.67 14.11 5.37
N PRO A 452 13.66 13.92 4.46
CA PRO A 452 14.71 12.94 4.72
C PRO A 452 15.49 13.38 5.97
N ASP A 453 15.89 12.43 6.82
CA ASP A 453 16.61 12.67 8.08
C ASP A 453 17.76 13.69 7.89
N ASP A 454 17.57 14.89 8.43
CA ASP A 454 18.65 15.81 8.81
C ASP A 454 18.69 15.81 10.35
N ASP A 455 19.90 15.72 10.92
CA ASP A 455 20.22 15.60 12.36
C ASP A 455 19.13 16.05 13.36
N PRO A 456 18.66 15.16 14.27
CA PRO A 456 17.65 15.49 15.28
C PRO A 456 18.07 16.61 16.25
N GLU A 457 19.37 16.92 16.34
CA GLU A 457 19.90 18.00 17.20
C GLU A 457 19.64 19.42 16.65
N LYS A 458 19.33 19.60 15.37
CA LYS A 458 19.00 20.93 14.81
C LYS A 458 17.52 21.29 14.94
N ASP A 459 16.62 20.32 15.03
CA ASP A 459 15.19 20.53 14.80
C ASP A 459 14.37 20.92 16.05
N ALA A 460 14.93 20.83 17.27
CA ALA A 460 14.31 21.44 18.45
C ALA A 460 14.19 22.98 18.34
N SER A 461 14.91 23.59 17.39
CA SER A 461 14.85 25.02 17.09
C SER A 461 13.94 25.40 15.91
N ASN A 462 13.45 24.42 15.13
CA ASN A 462 12.83 24.67 13.82
C ASN A 462 11.42 24.08 13.61
N THR A 463 10.78 23.51 14.63
CA THR A 463 9.31 23.34 14.64
C THR A 463 8.63 24.71 14.82
N LEU A 464 8.78 25.56 13.81
CA LEU A 464 7.95 26.73 13.62
C LEU A 464 6.61 26.21 13.11
N PHE A 465 5.58 26.28 13.96
CA PHE A 465 4.23 26.46 13.47
C PHE A 465 4.28 27.58 12.43
N SER A 466 4.02 27.27 11.17
CA SER A 466 3.76 28.29 10.18
C SER A 466 2.45 28.95 10.58
N LYS A 467 2.55 29.98 11.43
CA LYS A 467 1.53 31.01 11.50
C LYS A 467 1.31 31.47 10.06
N PRO A 468 0.05 31.67 9.61
CA PRO A 468 -0.22 32.29 8.33
C PRO A 468 0.64 33.56 8.25
N GLN A 469 1.35 33.74 7.13
CA GLN A 469 2.20 34.90 6.89
C GLN A 469 1.35 36.17 7.00
N HIS A 470 1.29 36.73 8.20
CA HIS A 470 0.91 38.10 8.42
C HIS A 470 2.22 38.88 8.31
N ASN A 471 2.41 39.61 7.21
CA ASN A 471 3.48 40.59 7.08
C ASN A 471 3.47 41.49 8.34
N GLN A 472 4.53 41.39 9.15
CA GLN A 472 4.74 42.23 10.31
C GLN A 472 5.51 43.47 9.87
N ASP A 473 4.80 44.60 9.80
CA ASP A 473 5.36 45.91 10.10
C ASP A 473 4.49 46.52 11.21
N GLY A 474 5.00 46.53 12.45
CA GLY A 474 4.38 47.24 13.57
C GLY A 474 4.46 46.51 14.93
N PRO A 475 4.74 47.23 16.04
CA PRO A 475 5.19 46.63 17.30
C PRO A 475 4.01 46.27 18.21
N TRP A 476 3.80 44.98 18.50
CA TRP A 476 2.94 44.57 19.60
C TRP A 476 3.58 43.44 20.41
N SER A 477 3.87 43.75 21.68
CA SER A 477 4.33 42.81 22.71
C SER A 477 3.19 41.91 23.16
N TYR A 478 3.28 40.61 22.91
CA TYR A 478 2.34 39.64 23.48
C TYR A 478 2.76 39.28 24.90
N GLY A 479 1.94 39.65 25.87
CA GLY A 479 1.97 39.12 27.22
C GLY A 479 1.47 37.68 27.24
N THR A 480 2.17 36.83 27.98
CA THR A 480 1.81 35.46 28.30
C THR A 480 0.52 35.43 29.12
N LEU A 481 -0.57 34.87 28.58
CA LEU A 481 -1.78 34.55 29.34
C LEU A 481 -1.72 33.08 29.79
N SER A 482 -1.82 32.88 31.10
CA SER A 482 -1.86 31.58 31.78
C SER A 482 -3.22 30.90 31.55
N LEU A 483 -3.22 29.57 31.37
CA LEU A 483 -4.38 28.69 31.19
C LEU A 483 -5.39 28.70 32.35
N SER A 484 -5.15 29.48 33.41
CA SER A 484 -6.02 29.67 34.57
C SER A 484 -7.10 30.74 34.39
N GLU A 485 -7.14 31.45 33.26
CA GLU A 485 -8.06 32.60 33.04
C GLU A 485 -9.20 32.34 32.04
N LEU A 486 -9.43 31.09 31.63
CA LEU A 486 -10.60 30.76 30.81
C LEU A 486 -11.88 30.77 31.67
N PRO A 487 -12.95 31.49 31.24
CA PRO A 487 -14.21 31.50 31.98
C PRO A 487 -14.87 30.12 31.93
N ILE A 488 -15.32 29.65 33.11
CA ILE A 488 -16.06 28.39 33.29
C ILE A 488 -17.41 28.50 32.57
N ALA A 489 -17.79 27.44 31.86
CA ALA A 489 -19.08 27.34 31.16
C ALA A 489 -20.26 27.49 32.13
N PRO A 490 -21.33 28.23 31.77
CA PRO A 490 -22.51 28.36 32.61
C PRO A 490 -23.27 27.03 32.72
N GLU A 491 -23.70 26.68 33.94
CA GLU A 491 -24.54 25.51 34.22
C GLU A 491 -25.91 25.60 33.51
N PRO A 492 -26.48 24.47 33.05
CA PRO A 492 -27.79 24.46 32.42
C PRO A 492 -28.91 24.77 33.44
N PRO A 493 -29.98 25.48 33.02
CA PRO A 493 -31.07 25.85 33.91
C PRO A 493 -31.85 24.61 34.38
N ILE A 494 -31.96 24.46 35.69
CA ILE A 494 -32.84 23.50 36.36
C ILE A 494 -34.28 23.96 36.11
N LEU A 495 -35.06 23.15 35.37
CA LEU A 495 -36.49 23.35 35.21
C LEU A 495 -37.20 22.98 36.53
N PRO A 496 -38.12 23.82 37.06
CA PRO A 496 -38.90 23.47 38.24
C PRO A 496 -39.99 22.44 37.91
N ASN A 497 -39.86 21.27 38.56
CA ASN A 497 -40.76 20.12 38.75
C ASN A 497 -41.45 19.48 37.55
#